data_AF-X6N1C0-F1
#
_entry.id   AF-X6N1C0-F1
#
_cell.length_a   1.000
_cell.length_b   1.000
_cell.length_c   1.000
_cell.angle_alpha   90.00
_cell.angle_beta   90.00
_cell.angle_gamma   90.00
#
_symmetry.space_group_name_H-M   'P 1'
#
loop_
_entity.id
_entity.type
_entity.pdbx_description
1 polymer ?
#
loop_
_entity_poly.entity_id
_entity_poly.type
_entity_poly.pdbx_seq_one_letter_code
_entity_poly.pdbx_strand_id
1 'polypeptide(L)'
;MESILTYFKELATIETAQLTEQLQFLKDFWKKSSNRQHNPDIKEPTIEEIEEGLTLLKGMCKGSDDTESKEEMTYKDRYYKQRWTDSAMDAPENREQLCKDYFTGLQWVLDYYYQGLLSWNWFYPHHYAPLVSDMLSVDQSFTFDFKLGEPCLPLENLLAVLPVASGSLLPKCFQRLITDPKSPIADLYPTSFQIDMDFATILWEGIALLPFVDQKRIREAIALIDLSTELTDEEQQRNEFQCTQVFEYNYNFSEKKQAETKSCVRDEVVSVRPFVDPPIKTNDGKFLPLPCEKSTILVQGYPQFYILNFYSEPKKVSILLQS
;
A
#
# COMPACT_ATOMS: atom_id res chain seq x y z
N MET A 1 -13.77 17.03 -5.68
CA MET A 1 -13.37 17.45 -4.32
C MET A 1 -14.55 17.75 -3.41
N GLU A 2 -15.52 18.59 -3.80
CA GLU A 2 -16.66 18.95 -2.93
C GLU A 2 -17.39 17.75 -2.29
N SER A 3 -17.85 16.78 -3.08
CA SER A 3 -18.53 15.59 -2.55
C SER A 3 -17.66 14.74 -1.61
N ILE A 4 -16.34 14.72 -1.84
CA ILE A 4 -15.37 14.00 -1.01
C ILE A 4 -15.28 14.69 0.36
N LEU A 5 -15.13 16.01 0.39
CA LEU A 5 -15.07 16.75 1.66
C LEU A 5 -16.38 16.63 2.45
N THR A 6 -17.53 16.63 1.77
CA THR A 6 -18.82 16.36 2.43
C THR A 6 -18.83 14.98 3.09
N TYR A 7 -18.31 13.95 2.42
CA TYR A 7 -18.18 12.61 3.00
C TYR A 7 -17.24 12.57 4.21
N PHE A 8 -16.05 13.18 4.10
CA PHE A 8 -15.10 13.24 5.23
C PHE A 8 -15.63 14.06 6.40
N LYS A 9 -16.49 15.06 6.14
CA LYS A 9 -17.17 15.81 7.20
C LYS A 9 -18.11 14.93 8.00
N GLU A 10 -18.89 14.07 7.34
CA GLU A 10 -19.75 13.10 8.03
C GLU A 10 -18.90 12.07 8.80
N LEU A 11 -17.81 11.56 8.22
CA LEU A 11 -16.91 10.65 8.93
C LEU A 11 -16.26 11.28 10.17
N ALA A 12 -15.89 12.56 10.09
CA ALA A 12 -15.29 13.28 11.22
C ALA A 12 -16.26 13.34 12.43
N THR A 13 -17.58 13.31 12.21
CA THR A 13 -18.56 13.33 13.32
C THR A 13 -18.53 12.06 14.17
N ILE A 14 -18.11 10.93 13.60
CA ILE A 14 -18.05 9.63 14.29
C ILE A 14 -16.62 9.23 14.68
N GLU A 15 -15.60 9.99 14.28
CA GLU A 15 -14.18 9.69 14.50
C GLU A 15 -13.88 9.41 15.98
N THR A 16 -14.26 10.31 16.88
CA THR A 16 -14.02 10.16 18.33
C THR A 16 -14.66 8.89 18.89
N ALA A 17 -15.87 8.56 18.45
CA ALA A 17 -16.59 7.36 18.90
C ALA A 17 -15.88 6.09 18.40
N GLN A 18 -15.49 6.07 17.13
CA GLN A 18 -14.78 4.94 16.51
C GLN A 18 -13.41 4.70 17.16
N LEU A 19 -12.63 5.76 17.37
CA LEU A 19 -11.34 5.67 18.05
C LEU A 19 -11.48 5.19 19.50
N THR A 20 -12.53 5.64 20.21
CA THR A 20 -12.81 5.19 21.58
C THR A 20 -13.11 3.69 21.62
N GLU A 21 -13.94 3.20 20.70
CA GLU A 21 -14.23 1.77 20.59
C GLU A 21 -12.98 0.94 20.28
N GLN A 22 -12.16 1.39 19.33
CA GLN A 22 -10.92 0.72 18.95
C GLN A 22 -9.91 0.69 20.10
N LEU A 23 -9.67 1.81 20.78
CA LEU A 23 -8.76 1.84 21.93
C LEU A 23 -9.27 0.98 23.09
N GLN A 24 -10.59 0.92 23.31
CA GLN A 24 -11.16 0.04 24.32
C GLN A 24 -10.95 -1.43 23.97
N PHE A 25 -11.14 -1.82 22.70
CA PHE A 25 -10.83 -3.16 22.23
C PHE A 25 -9.34 -3.51 22.41
N LEU A 26 -8.44 -2.63 22.00
CA LEU A 26 -6.99 -2.83 22.13
C LEU A 26 -6.57 -2.95 23.59
N LYS A 27 -7.12 -2.12 24.47
CA LYS A 27 -6.91 -2.22 25.91
C LYS A 27 -7.25 -3.61 26.43
N ASP A 28 -8.41 -4.14 26.06
CA ASP A 28 -8.86 -5.45 26.52
C ASP A 28 -8.03 -6.60 25.92
N PHE A 29 -7.57 -6.44 24.68
CA PHE A 29 -6.68 -7.39 24.01
C PHE A 29 -5.29 -7.45 24.65
N TRP A 30 -4.64 -6.30 24.82
CA TRP A 30 -3.27 -6.20 25.34
C TRP A 30 -3.20 -6.54 26.83
N LYS A 31 -4.25 -6.27 27.61
CA LYS A 31 -4.35 -6.73 29.02
C LYS A 31 -4.30 -8.26 29.14
N LYS A 32 -4.89 -8.99 28.19
CA LYS A 32 -4.88 -10.47 28.17
C LYS A 32 -3.57 -11.04 27.65
N SER A 33 -2.79 -10.25 26.91
CA SER A 33 -1.58 -10.68 26.22
C SER A 33 -0.28 -10.44 27.02
N SER A 34 -0.37 -10.14 28.32
CA SER A 34 0.76 -9.72 29.18
C SER A 34 1.90 -10.76 29.36
N ASN A 35 1.73 -12.00 28.87
CA ASN A 35 2.69 -13.09 29.05
C ASN A 35 3.52 -13.40 27.77
N ARG A 36 3.54 -12.51 26.78
CA ARG A 36 4.33 -12.70 25.55
C ARG A 36 5.83 -12.50 25.81
N GLN A 37 6.67 -13.21 25.06
CA GLN A 37 8.10 -12.94 25.05
C GLN A 37 8.35 -11.56 24.45
N HIS A 38 9.03 -10.70 25.21
CA HIS A 38 9.37 -9.36 24.77
C HIS A 38 10.43 -9.42 23.67
N ASN A 39 10.12 -8.85 22.51
CA ASN A 39 11.06 -8.61 21.42
C ASN A 39 11.34 -7.10 21.35
N PRO A 40 12.59 -6.65 21.48
CA PRO A 40 12.92 -5.22 21.46
C PRO A 40 12.60 -4.54 20.12
N ASP A 41 12.53 -5.30 19.02
CA ASP A 41 12.18 -4.77 17.69
C ASP A 41 10.67 -4.58 17.53
N ILE A 42 9.84 -5.06 18.46
CA ILE A 42 8.39 -4.92 18.42
C ILE A 42 7.97 -3.88 19.46
N LYS A 43 7.45 -2.75 18.99
CA LYS A 43 6.86 -1.70 19.82
C LYS A 43 5.40 -2.04 20.05
N GLU A 44 5.13 -2.69 21.18
CA GLU A 44 3.77 -2.95 21.65
C GLU A 44 3.22 -1.74 22.41
N PRO A 45 1.95 -1.36 22.22
CA PRO A 45 1.34 -0.27 22.98
C PRO A 45 1.18 -0.68 24.45
N THR A 46 1.60 0.20 25.35
CA THR A 46 1.41 0.00 26.79
C THR A 46 -0.03 0.28 27.18
N ILE A 47 -0.49 -0.36 28.26
CA ILE A 47 -1.84 -0.11 28.79
C ILE A 47 -2.01 1.35 29.24
N GLU A 48 -0.97 1.94 29.81
CA GLU A 48 -0.96 3.35 30.23
C GLU A 48 -1.14 4.28 29.03
N GLU A 49 -0.45 4.02 27.91
CA GLU A 49 -0.62 4.81 26.68
C GLU A 49 -2.04 4.71 26.12
N ILE A 50 -2.66 3.53 26.14
CA ILE A 50 -4.03 3.35 25.66
C ILE A 50 -5.02 4.04 26.61
N GLU A 51 -4.83 3.94 27.92
CA GLU A 51 -5.69 4.56 28.93
C GLU A 51 -5.63 6.09 28.90
N GLU A 52 -4.46 6.66 28.65
CA GLU A 52 -4.29 8.09 28.45
C GLU A 52 -5.02 8.56 27.18
N GLY A 53 -4.88 7.85 26.06
CA GLY A 53 -5.64 8.13 24.82
C GLY A 53 -7.15 8.12 25.03
N LEU A 54 -7.67 7.10 25.74
CA LEU A 54 -9.09 7.01 26.11
C LEU A 54 -9.53 8.18 27.00
N THR A 55 -8.66 8.67 27.87
CA THR A 55 -8.96 9.80 28.76
C THR A 55 -9.09 11.09 27.95
N LEU A 56 -8.17 11.34 27.02
CA LEU A 56 -8.22 12.51 26.13
C LEU A 56 -9.47 12.51 25.24
N LEU A 57 -9.83 11.36 24.64
CA LEU A 57 -11.05 11.25 23.82
C LEU A 57 -12.33 11.50 24.64
N LYS A 58 -12.38 11.02 25.90
CA LYS A 58 -13.52 11.29 26.79
C LYS A 58 -13.59 12.76 27.22
N GLY A 59 -12.45 13.43 27.36
CA GLY A 59 -12.36 14.86 27.59
C GLY A 59 -13.02 15.65 26.45
N MET A 60 -12.76 15.26 25.20
CA MET A 60 -13.38 15.88 24.02
C MET A 60 -14.92 15.72 23.96
N CYS A 61 -15.47 14.66 24.56
CA CYS A 61 -16.93 14.43 24.62
C CYS A 61 -17.63 15.25 25.72
N LYS A 62 -16.91 15.79 26.71
CA LYS A 62 -17.47 16.68 27.73
C LYS A 62 -17.25 18.11 27.28
N GLY A 63 -18.27 18.70 26.65
CA GLY A 63 -18.24 20.09 26.20
C GLY A 63 -17.77 21.05 27.29
N SER A 64 -17.01 22.05 26.87
CA SER A 64 -16.48 23.17 27.64
C SER A 64 -17.46 23.72 28.68
N ASP A 65 -17.13 23.58 29.96
CA ASP A 65 -17.55 24.53 31.00
C ASP A 65 -16.26 25.15 31.56
N ASP A 66 -16.23 26.47 31.54
CA ASP A 66 -15.13 27.39 31.84
C ASP A 66 -14.07 26.89 32.82
N THR A 67 -12.80 26.87 32.42
CA THR A 67 -11.67 27.30 33.27
C THR A 67 -10.36 27.52 32.50
N GLU A 68 -9.54 28.39 33.07
CA GLU A 68 -8.36 29.08 32.53
C GLU A 68 -7.28 28.23 31.82
N SER A 69 -6.66 28.90 30.85
CA SER A 69 -5.54 28.49 29.99
C SER A 69 -4.40 27.76 30.70
N LYS A 70 -4.43 26.43 30.68
CA LYS A 70 -3.26 25.61 30.38
C LYS A 70 -3.47 25.06 28.97
N GLU A 71 -2.43 25.01 28.16
CA GLU A 71 -2.45 24.30 26.88
C GLU A 71 -2.66 22.80 27.19
N GLU A 72 -3.92 22.39 27.34
CA GLU A 72 -4.26 21.00 27.54
C GLU A 72 -3.98 20.25 26.25
N MET A 73 -3.09 19.25 26.33
CA MET A 73 -2.73 18.41 25.20
C MET A 73 -3.98 17.69 24.68
N THR A 74 -4.34 17.93 23.42
CA THR A 74 -5.49 17.26 22.81
C THR A 74 -5.13 15.84 22.39
N TYR A 75 -6.13 14.97 22.18
CA TYR A 75 -5.88 13.64 21.59
C TYR A 75 -5.19 13.75 20.23
N LYS A 76 -5.53 14.76 19.44
CA LYS A 76 -4.91 15.04 18.14
C LYS A 76 -3.42 15.33 18.28
N ASP A 77 -3.02 16.18 19.22
CA ASP A 77 -1.61 16.48 19.44
C ASP A 77 -0.84 15.25 19.94
N ARG A 78 -1.45 14.44 20.80
CA ARG A 78 -0.90 13.14 21.18
C ARG A 78 -0.72 12.22 19.97
N TYR A 79 -1.75 12.10 19.12
CA TYR A 79 -1.76 11.20 17.96
C TYR A 79 -0.56 11.45 17.05
N TYR A 80 -0.30 12.73 16.73
CA TYR A 80 0.80 13.12 15.87
C TYR A 80 2.17 13.00 16.55
N LYS A 81 2.30 13.43 17.82
CA LYS A 81 3.58 13.35 18.55
C LYS A 81 4.07 11.92 18.77
N GLN A 82 3.15 10.96 18.95
CA GLN A 82 3.51 9.55 19.14
C GLN A 82 4.03 8.89 17.85
N ARG A 83 3.56 9.37 16.69
CA ARG A 83 3.84 8.78 15.36
C ARG A 83 5.00 9.49 14.63
N TRP A 84 5.08 10.82 14.75
CA TRP A 84 6.16 11.65 14.22
C TRP A 84 7.00 12.21 15.36
N THR A 85 8.00 11.44 15.77
CA THR A 85 8.85 11.75 16.94
C THR A 85 9.78 12.95 16.74
N ASP A 86 9.98 13.37 15.49
CA ASP A 86 10.74 14.55 15.08
C ASP A 86 9.91 15.85 15.17
N SER A 87 8.67 15.78 15.67
CA SER A 87 7.73 16.90 15.74
C SER A 87 7.38 17.49 14.37
N ALA A 88 7.58 16.73 13.27
CA ALA A 88 7.26 17.19 11.92
C ALA A 88 5.79 17.58 11.75
N MET A 89 4.89 16.98 12.53
CA MET A 89 3.44 17.22 12.45
C MET A 89 2.92 18.19 13.53
N ASP A 90 3.77 18.99 14.18
CA ASP A 90 3.29 20.01 15.14
C ASP A 90 2.68 21.23 14.43
N ALA A 91 3.19 21.57 13.23
CA ALA A 91 2.68 22.66 12.42
C ALA A 91 1.40 22.26 11.65
N PRO A 92 0.32 23.06 11.70
CA PRO A 92 -0.91 22.80 10.94
C PRO A 92 -0.68 22.64 9.43
N GLU A 93 0.25 23.38 8.85
CA GLU A 93 0.58 23.32 7.43
C GLU A 93 1.15 21.94 7.03
N ASN A 94 1.93 21.32 7.92
CA ASN A 94 2.46 19.97 7.69
C ASN A 94 1.36 18.91 7.80
N ARG A 95 0.40 19.09 8.71
CA ARG A 95 -0.80 18.23 8.80
C ARG A 95 -1.67 18.37 7.55
N GLU A 96 -1.85 19.60 7.04
CA GLU A 96 -2.55 19.83 5.78
C GLU A 96 -1.84 19.13 4.60
N GLN A 97 -0.50 19.19 4.55
CA GLN A 97 0.28 18.48 3.54
C GLN A 97 0.13 16.96 3.64
N LEU A 98 0.16 16.40 4.85
CA LEU A 98 -0.14 14.98 5.10
C LEU A 98 -1.52 14.57 4.55
N CYS A 99 -2.54 15.41 4.77
CA CYS A 99 -3.88 15.19 4.22
C CYS A 99 -3.91 15.28 2.69
N LYS A 100 -3.16 16.21 2.08
CA LYS A 100 -3.00 16.29 0.61
C LYS A 100 -2.35 15.05 0.04
N ASP A 101 -1.30 14.53 0.69
CA ASP A 101 -0.63 13.29 0.28
C ASP A 101 -1.59 12.10 0.38
N TYR A 102 -2.42 12.05 1.43
CA TYR A 102 -3.41 10.99 1.61
C TYR A 102 -4.52 11.05 0.54
N PHE A 103 -5.07 12.23 0.26
CA PHE A 103 -6.02 12.40 -0.84
C PHE A 103 -5.42 12.04 -2.19
N THR A 104 -4.17 12.41 -2.42
CA THR A 104 -3.43 12.04 -3.63
C THR A 104 -3.34 10.52 -3.75
N GLY A 105 -3.11 9.81 -2.65
CA GLY A 105 -3.12 8.35 -2.65
C GLY A 105 -4.46 7.71 -2.93
N LEU A 106 -5.55 8.25 -2.35
CA LEU A 106 -6.90 7.79 -2.68
C LEU A 106 -7.19 7.95 -4.17
N GLN A 107 -6.85 9.11 -4.75
CA GLN A 107 -7.03 9.35 -6.18
C GLN A 107 -6.15 8.43 -7.02
N TRP A 108 -4.88 8.25 -6.65
CA TRP A 108 -3.96 7.34 -7.36
C TRP A 108 -4.49 5.91 -7.38
N VAL A 109 -5.03 5.41 -6.26
CA VAL A 109 -5.64 4.07 -6.17
C VAL A 109 -6.89 3.98 -7.06
N LEU A 110 -7.77 4.98 -7.02
CA LEU A 110 -8.96 4.99 -7.87
C LEU A 110 -8.56 4.96 -9.35
N ASP A 111 -7.63 5.81 -9.76
CA ASP A 111 -7.17 5.83 -11.15
C ASP A 111 -6.44 4.55 -11.53
N TYR A 112 -5.65 3.95 -10.64
CA TYR A 112 -5.03 2.64 -10.88
C TYR A 112 -6.06 1.58 -11.29
N TYR A 113 -7.21 1.52 -10.60
CA TYR A 113 -8.27 0.56 -10.91
C TYR A 113 -9.13 0.95 -12.13
N TYR A 114 -9.39 2.24 -12.35
CA TYR A 114 -10.35 2.70 -13.37
C TYR A 114 -9.70 3.18 -14.67
N GLN A 115 -8.47 3.69 -14.63
CA GLN A 115 -7.76 4.28 -15.77
C GLN A 115 -6.40 3.62 -16.03
N GLY A 116 -5.95 2.73 -15.14
CA GLY A 116 -4.61 2.15 -15.18
C GLY A 116 -3.59 3.01 -14.45
N LEU A 117 -2.30 2.70 -14.63
CA LEU A 117 -1.24 3.32 -13.86
C LEU A 117 -0.98 4.77 -14.30
N LEU A 118 -1.05 5.72 -13.36
CA LEU A 118 -0.80 7.15 -13.61
C LEU A 118 0.59 7.64 -13.18
N SER A 119 1.25 6.92 -12.27
CA SER A 119 2.59 7.27 -11.81
C SER A 119 3.27 6.02 -11.24
N TRP A 120 4.42 5.67 -11.82
CA TRP A 120 5.34 4.65 -11.31
C TRP A 120 6.07 5.11 -10.04
N ASN A 121 6.23 6.42 -9.86
CA ASN A 121 7.11 7.00 -8.85
C ASN A 121 6.35 7.47 -7.60
N TRP A 122 5.03 7.65 -7.71
CA TRP A 122 4.22 8.13 -6.60
C TRP A 122 4.09 7.02 -5.55
N PHE A 123 4.31 7.39 -4.29
CA PHE A 123 4.02 6.58 -3.11
C PHE A 123 3.51 7.51 -2.01
N TYR A 124 2.86 6.94 -0.99
CA TYR A 124 2.46 7.68 0.20
C TYR A 124 3.67 7.82 1.15
N PRO A 125 4.23 9.01 1.37
CA PRO A 125 5.53 9.19 2.02
C PRO A 125 5.46 9.24 3.54
N HIS A 126 4.51 8.52 4.14
CA HIS A 126 4.30 8.48 5.59
C HIS A 126 3.92 7.06 6.01
N HIS A 127 4.35 6.64 7.21
CA HIS A 127 3.97 5.32 7.75
C HIS A 127 2.55 5.29 8.30
N TYR A 128 1.98 6.45 8.63
CA TYR A 128 0.68 6.58 9.29
C TYR A 128 -0.27 7.48 8.51
N ALA A 129 -1.58 7.25 8.66
CA ALA A 129 -2.62 8.08 8.08
C ALA A 129 -2.84 9.37 8.91
N PRO A 130 -3.38 10.45 8.31
CA PRO A 130 -3.91 11.57 9.07
C PRO A 130 -5.20 11.19 9.81
N LEU A 131 -5.59 12.00 10.79
CA LEU A 131 -6.94 11.95 11.35
C LEU A 131 -7.96 12.44 10.32
N VAL A 132 -9.15 11.83 10.34
CA VAL A 132 -10.29 12.16 9.47
C VAL A 132 -10.72 13.61 9.66
N SER A 133 -10.74 14.10 10.91
CA SER A 133 -11.04 15.50 11.20
C SER A 133 -10.09 16.49 10.52
N ASP A 134 -8.83 16.09 10.28
CA ASP A 134 -7.84 16.94 9.61
C ASP A 134 -7.97 16.95 8.09
N MET A 135 -8.64 15.96 7.52
CA MET A 135 -8.92 15.92 6.08
C MET A 135 -9.75 17.12 5.62
N LEU A 136 -10.46 17.79 6.53
CA LEU A 136 -11.23 19.01 6.27
C LEU A 136 -10.35 20.26 6.10
N SER A 137 -9.05 20.19 6.44
CA SER A 137 -8.11 21.30 6.25
C SER A 137 -7.74 21.53 4.78
N VAL A 138 -7.92 20.53 3.92
CA VAL A 138 -7.55 20.60 2.51
C VAL A 138 -8.58 21.40 1.72
N ASP A 139 -8.10 22.41 1.00
CA ASP A 139 -8.95 23.28 0.20
C ASP A 139 -9.63 22.55 -0.98
N GLN A 140 -10.84 22.99 -1.33
CA GLN A 140 -11.63 22.42 -2.42
C GLN A 140 -10.98 22.58 -3.80
N SER A 141 -10.11 23.58 -3.97
CA SER A 141 -9.36 23.82 -5.21
C SER A 141 -8.15 22.91 -5.38
N PHE A 142 -7.85 22.05 -4.40
CA PHE A 142 -6.76 21.09 -4.51
C PHE A 142 -6.97 20.15 -5.71
N THR A 143 -5.92 20.03 -6.51
CA THR A 143 -5.87 19.18 -7.70
C THR A 143 -4.75 18.17 -7.60
N PHE A 144 -4.91 17.06 -8.29
CA PHE A 144 -3.93 15.98 -8.36
C PHE A 144 -3.09 16.14 -9.63
N ASP A 145 -1.76 16.13 -9.47
CA ASP A 145 -0.81 16.13 -10.59
C ASP A 145 0.02 14.85 -10.55
N PHE A 146 -0.29 13.91 -11.45
CA PHE A 146 0.45 12.67 -11.60
C PHE A 146 1.35 12.73 -12.83
N LYS A 147 2.60 12.31 -12.65
CA LYS A 147 3.56 12.12 -13.73
C LYS A 147 3.80 10.64 -13.88
N LEU A 148 3.56 10.09 -15.07
CA LEU A 148 3.68 8.65 -15.32
C LEU A 148 5.03 8.10 -14.88
N GLY A 149 6.12 8.80 -15.18
CA GLY A 149 7.46 8.30 -14.88
C GLY A 149 7.77 7.02 -15.66
N GLU A 150 8.74 6.26 -15.18
CA GLU A 150 9.19 5.01 -15.81
C GLU A 150 9.31 3.92 -14.75
N PRO A 151 8.96 2.67 -15.09
CA PRO A 151 9.17 1.55 -14.19
C PRO A 151 10.67 1.36 -13.88
N CYS A 152 10.98 0.86 -12.69
CA CYS A 152 12.31 0.39 -12.35
C CYS A 152 12.68 -0.82 -13.22
N LEU A 153 13.94 -0.92 -13.63
CA LEU A 153 14.46 -2.17 -14.21
C LEU A 153 14.42 -3.30 -13.16
N PRO A 154 14.38 -4.58 -13.57
CA PRO A 154 14.29 -5.70 -12.64
C PRO A 154 15.33 -5.66 -11.52
N LEU A 155 16.61 -5.39 -11.83
CA LEU A 155 17.67 -5.34 -10.82
C LEU A 155 17.59 -4.08 -9.94
N GLU A 156 17.15 -2.94 -10.48
CA GLU A 156 16.87 -1.72 -9.69
C GLU A 156 15.76 -1.98 -8.67
N ASN A 157 14.69 -2.66 -9.10
CA ASN A 157 13.57 -3.02 -8.23
C ASN A 157 14.00 -4.03 -7.15
N LEU A 158 14.85 -5.02 -7.49
CA LEU A 158 15.37 -5.95 -6.48
C LEU A 158 16.20 -5.23 -5.42
N LEU A 159 17.00 -4.23 -5.80
CA LEU A 159 17.70 -3.40 -4.81
C LEU A 159 16.72 -2.62 -3.92
N ALA A 160 15.63 -2.09 -4.49
CA ALA A 160 14.65 -1.33 -3.73
C ALA A 160 13.84 -2.19 -2.72
N VAL A 161 13.68 -3.50 -2.98
CA VAL A 161 12.77 -4.37 -2.20
C VAL A 161 13.50 -5.38 -1.31
N LEU A 162 14.66 -5.90 -1.73
CA LEU A 162 15.29 -7.00 -1.01
C LEU A 162 16.04 -6.51 0.25
N PRO A 163 15.88 -7.20 1.39
CA PRO A 163 16.73 -6.98 2.55
C PRO A 163 18.12 -7.58 2.34
N VAL A 164 19.09 -7.17 3.17
CA VAL A 164 20.47 -7.69 3.17
C VAL A 164 20.52 -9.22 3.24
N ALA A 165 19.61 -9.83 4.03
CA ALA A 165 19.53 -11.29 4.19
C ALA A 165 19.28 -12.05 2.88
N SER A 166 18.63 -11.41 1.91
CA SER A 166 18.34 -11.97 0.59
C SER A 166 19.31 -11.46 -0.49
N GLY A 167 20.41 -10.82 -0.10
CA GLY A 167 21.39 -10.24 -1.02
C GLY A 167 21.99 -11.23 -2.00
N SER A 168 22.03 -12.53 -1.68
CA SER A 168 22.50 -13.58 -2.58
C SER A 168 21.69 -13.71 -3.88
N LEU A 169 20.48 -13.14 -3.93
CA LEU A 169 19.64 -13.09 -5.13
C LEU A 169 20.06 -12.00 -6.12
N LEU A 170 20.89 -11.04 -5.69
CA LEU A 170 21.42 -9.97 -6.52
C LEU A 170 22.73 -10.38 -7.20
N PRO A 171 23.07 -9.77 -8.36
CA PRO A 171 24.41 -9.84 -8.93
C PRO A 171 25.49 -9.43 -7.93
N LYS A 172 26.69 -10.01 -8.06
CA LYS A 172 27.80 -9.78 -7.11
C LYS A 172 28.18 -8.31 -6.96
N CYS A 173 28.10 -7.52 -8.04
CA CYS A 173 28.39 -6.09 -8.00
C CYS A 173 27.36 -5.32 -7.14
N PHE A 174 26.09 -5.75 -7.13
CA PHE A 174 25.01 -5.10 -6.38
C PHE A 174 25.00 -5.50 -4.91
N GLN A 175 25.49 -6.71 -4.59
CA GLN A 175 25.67 -7.14 -3.20
C GLN A 175 26.56 -6.19 -2.39
N ARG A 176 27.56 -5.57 -3.03
CA ARG A 176 28.42 -4.57 -2.37
C ARG A 176 27.64 -3.31 -1.97
N LEU A 177 26.66 -2.89 -2.77
CA LEU A 177 25.85 -1.70 -2.48
C LEU A 177 25.00 -1.85 -1.21
N ILE A 178 24.60 -3.07 -0.86
CA ILE A 178 23.74 -3.33 0.31
C ILE A 178 24.51 -3.83 1.54
N THR A 179 25.79 -4.19 1.37
CA THR A 179 26.63 -4.73 2.46
C THR A 179 27.75 -3.79 2.90
N ASP A 180 28.25 -2.91 2.01
CA ASP A 180 29.29 -1.96 2.35
C ASP A 180 28.71 -0.78 3.14
N PRO A 181 29.15 -0.53 4.39
CA PRO A 181 28.72 0.63 5.17
C PRO A 181 29.06 1.98 4.52
N LYS A 182 29.99 2.01 3.55
CA LYS A 182 30.35 3.21 2.77
C LYS A 182 29.47 3.41 1.54
N SER A 183 28.55 2.49 1.27
CA SER A 183 27.62 2.62 0.16
C SER A 183 26.76 3.89 0.31
N PRO A 184 26.51 4.62 -0.79
CA PRO A 184 25.65 5.81 -0.76
C PRO A 184 24.19 5.52 -0.41
N ILE A 185 23.80 4.24 -0.34
CA ILE A 185 22.45 3.77 0.03
C ILE A 185 22.47 2.83 1.24
N ALA A 186 23.55 2.79 2.01
CA ALA A 186 23.69 1.90 3.18
C ALA A 186 22.58 2.12 4.23
N ASP A 187 22.12 3.36 4.39
CA ASP A 187 21.04 3.75 5.30
C ASP A 187 19.68 3.13 4.96
N LEU A 188 19.47 2.70 3.71
CA LEU A 188 18.24 2.04 3.27
C LEU A 188 18.15 0.57 3.75
N TYR A 189 19.25 0.01 4.26
CA TYR A 189 19.36 -1.41 4.62
C TYR A 189 19.71 -1.61 6.11
N PRO A 190 18.82 -1.21 7.04
CA PRO A 190 19.06 -1.40 8.46
C PRO A 190 19.11 -2.89 8.81
N THR A 191 20.02 -3.28 9.71
CA THR A 191 20.14 -4.66 10.21
C THR A 191 18.99 -5.06 11.13
N SER A 192 18.34 -4.08 11.75
CA SER A 192 17.18 -4.21 12.62
C SER A 192 16.29 -2.99 12.41
N PHE A 193 14.97 -3.17 12.44
CA PHE A 193 14.00 -2.09 12.33
C PHE A 193 12.85 -2.36 13.30
N GLN A 194 12.16 -1.30 13.71
CA GLN A 194 11.06 -1.40 14.64
C GLN A 194 9.76 -1.74 13.90
N ILE A 195 8.96 -2.65 14.47
CA ILE A 195 7.59 -2.92 14.06
C ILE A 195 6.67 -2.25 15.10
N ASP A 196 5.94 -1.23 14.69
CA ASP A 196 4.96 -0.54 15.53
C ASP A 196 3.63 -1.28 15.50
N MET A 197 3.15 -1.76 16.65
CA MET A 197 1.86 -2.43 16.79
C MET A 197 0.71 -1.43 16.96
N ASP A 198 0.85 -0.24 16.37
CA ASP A 198 -0.16 0.82 16.36
C ASP A 198 -1.47 0.31 15.75
N PHE A 199 -2.53 0.30 16.55
CA PHE A 199 -3.84 -0.28 16.22
C PHE A 199 -3.83 -1.74 15.72
N ALA A 200 -2.73 -2.49 15.87
CA ALA A 200 -2.58 -3.87 15.41
C ALA A 200 -2.64 -4.87 16.58
N THR A 201 -3.05 -6.11 16.29
CA THR A 201 -3.12 -7.19 17.30
C THR A 201 -2.26 -8.41 16.97
N ILE A 202 -1.92 -8.57 15.69
CA ILE A 202 -1.11 -9.64 15.13
C ILE A 202 0.06 -9.06 14.36
N LEU A 203 1.22 -9.72 14.41
CA LEU A 203 2.50 -9.13 14.02
C LEU A 203 2.55 -8.64 12.56
N TRP A 204 1.90 -9.36 11.64
CA TRP A 204 1.89 -9.00 10.22
C TRP A 204 0.98 -7.82 9.88
N GLU A 205 0.14 -7.35 10.82
CA GLU A 205 -0.58 -6.08 10.72
C GLU A 205 0.26 -4.90 11.24
N GLY A 206 1.35 -5.19 11.96
CA GLY A 206 2.24 -4.17 12.51
C GLY A 206 2.94 -3.37 11.41
N ILE A 207 3.22 -2.10 11.71
CA ILE A 207 3.83 -1.16 10.78
C ILE A 207 5.35 -1.32 10.83
N ALA A 208 5.95 -1.80 9.74
CA ALA A 208 7.40 -1.87 9.60
C ALA A 208 7.98 -0.45 9.37
N LEU A 209 8.66 0.09 10.38
CA LEU A 209 9.29 1.41 10.33
C LEU A 209 10.63 1.34 9.59
N LEU A 210 10.54 1.18 8.27
CA LEU A 210 11.67 1.20 7.34
C LEU A 210 11.85 2.59 6.72
N PRO A 211 13.09 2.98 6.38
CA PRO A 211 13.33 4.19 5.61
C PRO A 211 12.65 4.09 4.23
N PHE A 212 12.12 5.21 3.76
CA PHE A 212 11.57 5.28 2.39
C PHE A 212 12.71 5.25 1.37
N VAL A 213 12.54 4.40 0.36
CA VAL A 213 13.53 4.24 -0.71
C VAL A 213 13.38 5.35 -1.74
N ASP A 214 14.47 6.09 -1.98
CA ASP A 214 14.55 7.06 -3.05
C ASP A 214 15.12 6.40 -4.32
N GLN A 215 14.26 6.25 -5.34
CA GLN A 215 14.61 5.68 -6.64
C GLN A 215 15.81 6.40 -7.28
N LYS A 216 15.91 7.72 -7.11
CA LYS A 216 17.00 8.51 -7.68
C LYS A 216 18.34 8.13 -7.05
N ARG A 217 18.37 7.97 -5.72
CA ARG A 217 19.58 7.53 -4.99
C ARG A 217 20.02 6.13 -5.41
N ILE A 218 19.07 5.21 -5.63
CA ILE A 218 19.38 3.87 -6.15
C ILE A 218 20.03 3.95 -7.53
N ARG A 219 19.45 4.71 -8.46
CA ARG A 219 20.00 4.88 -9.81
C ARG A 219 21.38 5.53 -9.80
N GLU A 220 21.57 6.55 -8.97
CA GLU A 220 22.88 7.20 -8.78
C GLU A 220 23.93 6.22 -8.22
N ALA A 221 23.54 5.34 -7.28
CA ALA A 221 24.43 4.31 -6.74
C ALA A 221 24.80 3.24 -7.79
N ILE A 222 23.83 2.80 -8.60
CA ILE A 222 24.05 1.83 -9.68
C ILE A 222 24.95 2.42 -10.76
N ALA A 223 24.83 3.72 -11.06
CA ALA A 223 25.65 4.40 -12.06
C ALA A 223 27.14 4.46 -11.71
N LEU A 224 27.52 4.18 -10.46
CA LEU A 224 28.93 4.04 -10.05
C LEU A 224 29.55 2.70 -10.49
N ILE A 225 28.74 1.74 -10.92
CA ILE A 225 29.15 0.42 -11.36
C ILE A 225 29.14 0.38 -12.89
N ASP A 226 30.22 -0.10 -13.50
CA ASP A 226 30.23 -0.40 -14.92
C ASP A 226 29.49 -1.72 -15.20
N LEU A 227 28.18 -1.61 -15.43
CA LEU A 227 27.31 -2.76 -15.66
C LEU A 227 27.72 -3.61 -16.87
N SER A 228 28.39 -3.00 -17.86
CA SER A 228 28.80 -3.70 -19.08
C SER A 228 29.91 -4.72 -18.83
N THR A 229 30.69 -4.54 -17.77
CA THR A 229 31.81 -5.42 -17.40
C THR A 229 31.54 -6.24 -16.16
N GLU A 230 30.68 -5.76 -15.25
CA GLU A 230 30.39 -6.41 -13.97
C GLU A 230 29.20 -7.37 -14.00
N LEU A 231 28.27 -7.23 -14.97
CA LEU A 231 27.15 -8.17 -15.16
C LEU A 231 27.49 -9.22 -16.22
N THR A 232 27.07 -10.45 -15.99
CA THR A 232 27.11 -11.49 -17.04
C THR A 232 26.08 -11.20 -18.14
N ASP A 233 26.25 -11.80 -19.32
CA ASP A 233 25.29 -11.65 -20.44
C ASP A 233 23.87 -12.07 -20.03
N GLU A 234 23.75 -13.13 -19.23
CA GLU A 234 22.48 -13.62 -18.66
C GLU A 234 21.86 -12.60 -17.69
N GLU A 235 22.69 -11.94 -16.88
CA GLU A 235 22.25 -10.90 -15.95
C GLU A 235 21.82 -9.61 -16.65
N GLN A 236 22.50 -9.25 -17.74
CA GLN A 236 22.11 -8.14 -18.60
C GLN A 236 20.76 -8.43 -19.27
N GLN A 237 20.60 -9.62 -19.87
CA GLN A 237 19.38 -10.02 -20.56
C GLN A 237 18.15 -10.06 -19.64
N ARG A 238 18.29 -10.58 -18.41
CA ARG A 238 17.17 -10.61 -17.44
C ARG A 238 16.85 -9.24 -16.84
N ASN A 239 17.71 -8.24 -17.03
CA ASN A 239 17.49 -6.87 -16.58
C ASN A 239 16.74 -6.01 -17.62
N GLU A 240 16.19 -6.62 -18.67
CA GLU A 240 15.37 -5.96 -19.68
C GLU A 240 13.87 -6.21 -19.46
N PHE A 241 13.03 -5.29 -19.93
CA PHE A 241 11.59 -5.51 -19.97
C PHE A 241 11.21 -6.50 -21.07
N GLN A 242 10.38 -7.49 -20.72
CA GLN A 242 9.86 -8.47 -21.65
C GLN A 242 8.39 -8.20 -21.97
N CYS A 243 7.90 -8.80 -23.07
CA CYS A 243 6.50 -8.73 -23.46
C CYS A 243 5.77 -10.03 -23.08
N THR A 244 4.48 -9.90 -22.77
CA THR A 244 3.57 -11.03 -22.61
C THR A 244 3.53 -11.84 -23.91
N GLN A 245 3.41 -13.17 -23.81
CA GLN A 245 3.39 -14.08 -24.96
C GLN A 245 2.03 -14.76 -25.13
N VAL A 246 1.65 -15.00 -26.38
CA VAL A 246 0.48 -15.79 -26.78
C VAL A 246 0.95 -17.14 -27.34
N PHE A 247 0.34 -18.21 -26.85
CA PHE A 247 0.55 -19.57 -27.31
C PHE A 247 -0.67 -20.04 -28.10
N GLU A 248 -0.48 -20.38 -29.36
CA GLU A 248 -1.55 -20.80 -30.26
C GLU A 248 -1.23 -22.17 -30.85
N TYR A 249 -2.22 -23.07 -30.84
CA TYR A 249 -2.09 -24.35 -31.53
C TYR A 249 -1.96 -24.11 -33.03
N ASN A 250 -0.92 -24.69 -33.63
CA ASN A 250 -0.62 -24.62 -35.03
C ASN A 250 -0.12 -25.99 -35.52
N TYR A 251 -1.02 -26.73 -36.17
CA TYR A 251 -0.72 -28.04 -36.73
C TYR A 251 0.41 -28.03 -37.78
N ASN A 252 0.62 -26.89 -38.46
CA ASN A 252 1.66 -26.75 -39.49
C ASN A 252 3.01 -26.29 -38.91
N PHE A 253 3.10 -26.08 -37.60
CA PHE A 253 4.34 -25.71 -36.94
C PHE A 253 5.30 -26.91 -36.93
N SER A 254 6.53 -26.73 -37.39
CA SER A 254 7.50 -27.84 -37.58
C SER A 254 8.90 -27.53 -37.05
N GLU A 255 9.06 -26.47 -36.26
CA GLU A 255 10.35 -26.19 -35.62
C GLU A 255 10.56 -27.12 -34.42
N LYS A 256 11.73 -27.76 -34.38
CA LYS A 256 12.15 -28.58 -33.24
C LYS A 256 12.98 -27.71 -32.30
N LYS A 257 12.43 -27.28 -31.18
CA LYS A 257 13.24 -26.72 -30.10
C LYS A 257 13.89 -27.84 -29.30
N GLN A 258 15.16 -27.66 -28.92
CA GLN A 258 15.79 -28.52 -27.93
C GLN A 258 15.21 -28.16 -26.56
N ALA A 259 14.72 -29.17 -25.84
CA ALA A 259 14.29 -28.99 -24.46
C ALA A 259 15.53 -28.70 -23.59
N GLU A 260 15.50 -27.59 -22.86
CA GLU A 260 16.55 -27.20 -21.89
C GLU A 260 16.53 -28.07 -20.63
N THR A 261 15.45 -28.81 -20.41
CA THR A 261 15.27 -29.74 -19.29
C THR A 261 15.12 -31.17 -19.81
N LYS A 262 15.30 -32.17 -18.93
CA LYS A 262 15.18 -33.62 -19.23
C LYS A 262 13.75 -34.06 -19.65
N SER A 263 12.91 -33.16 -20.16
CA SER A 263 11.59 -33.51 -20.66
C SER A 263 11.67 -33.87 -22.15
N CYS A 264 11.04 -34.99 -22.48
CA CYS A 264 10.95 -35.50 -23.84
C CYS A 264 9.64 -35.04 -24.48
N VAL A 265 9.48 -33.74 -24.72
CA VAL A 265 8.36 -33.27 -25.55
C VAL A 265 8.72 -33.53 -27.01
N ARG A 266 7.92 -34.35 -27.70
CA ARG A 266 8.06 -34.61 -29.14
C ARG A 266 6.96 -33.84 -29.86
N ASP A 267 7.31 -33.30 -31.02
CA ASP A 267 6.41 -32.63 -31.97
C ASP A 267 5.70 -31.39 -31.40
N GLU A 268 6.45 -30.29 -31.26
CA GLU A 268 5.89 -28.99 -30.88
C GLU A 268 4.92 -28.49 -31.98
N VAL A 269 3.65 -28.35 -31.62
CA VAL A 269 2.57 -27.84 -32.49
C VAL A 269 2.03 -26.50 -31.99
N VAL A 270 2.90 -25.70 -31.36
CA VAL A 270 2.52 -24.43 -30.72
C VAL A 270 3.34 -23.31 -31.31
N SER A 271 2.68 -22.33 -31.92
CA SER A 271 3.32 -21.06 -32.29
C SER A 271 3.26 -20.08 -31.13
N VAL A 272 4.37 -19.35 -30.92
CA VAL A 272 4.49 -18.32 -29.89
C VAL A 272 4.65 -16.96 -30.56
N ARG A 273 3.90 -15.97 -30.11
CA ARG A 273 4.03 -14.58 -30.58
C ARG A 273 3.87 -13.59 -29.43
N PRO A 274 4.41 -12.37 -29.54
CA PRO A 274 4.13 -11.30 -28.59
C PRO A 274 2.63 -11.00 -28.52
N PHE A 275 2.13 -10.83 -27.30
CA PHE A 275 0.82 -10.25 -27.04
C PHE A 275 0.92 -8.73 -27.17
N VAL A 276 -0.09 -8.12 -27.78
CA VAL A 276 -0.25 -6.67 -27.86
C VAL A 276 -1.65 -6.38 -27.35
N ASP A 277 -1.75 -5.55 -26.32
CA ASP A 277 -3.04 -5.13 -25.79
C ASP A 277 -3.88 -4.49 -26.89
N PRO A 278 -5.13 -4.95 -27.10
CA PRO A 278 -6.01 -4.29 -28.06
C PRO A 278 -6.32 -2.87 -27.55
N PRO A 279 -6.21 -1.84 -28.41
CA PRO A 279 -6.48 -0.47 -27.97
C PRO A 279 -7.95 -0.32 -27.57
N ILE A 280 -8.20 0.40 -26.47
CA ILE A 280 -9.56 0.78 -26.08
C ILE A 280 -10.08 1.78 -27.14
N LYS A 281 -11.09 1.37 -27.91
CA LYS A 281 -11.62 2.17 -29.03
C LYS A 281 -12.68 3.21 -28.61
N THR A 282 -13.15 3.14 -27.38
CA THR A 282 -14.25 3.95 -26.83
C THR A 282 -13.75 4.90 -25.75
N ASN A 283 -14.52 5.96 -25.44
CA ASN A 283 -14.25 6.87 -24.31
C ASN A 283 -12.80 7.41 -24.31
N ASP A 284 -12.33 7.85 -25.48
CA ASP A 284 -10.99 8.42 -25.69
C ASP A 284 -9.84 7.53 -25.17
N GLY A 285 -9.98 6.22 -25.30
CA GLY A 285 -8.98 5.25 -24.85
C GLY A 285 -9.05 4.93 -23.35
N LYS A 286 -10.07 5.41 -22.64
CA LYS A 286 -10.27 5.15 -21.21
C LYS A 286 -11.35 4.12 -20.98
N PHE A 287 -11.17 3.32 -19.93
CA PHE A 287 -12.21 2.40 -19.49
C PHE A 287 -13.44 3.18 -19.01
N LEU A 288 -14.63 2.71 -19.42
CA LEU A 288 -15.90 3.27 -18.98
C LEU A 288 -16.59 2.20 -18.13
N PRO A 289 -16.77 2.42 -16.82
CA PRO A 289 -17.36 1.44 -15.91
C PRO A 289 -18.89 1.39 -16.04
N LEU A 290 -19.40 1.28 -17.26
CA LEU A 290 -20.82 1.10 -17.53
C LEU A 290 -21.09 -0.32 -18.04
N PRO A 291 -22.21 -0.94 -17.63
CA PRO A 291 -22.61 -2.21 -18.20
C PRO A 291 -22.72 -2.10 -19.73
N CYS A 292 -22.20 -3.09 -20.44
CA CYS A 292 -22.41 -3.19 -21.88
C CYS A 292 -23.91 -3.21 -22.21
N GLU A 293 -24.26 -2.71 -23.39
CA GLU A 293 -25.61 -2.83 -23.90
C GLU A 293 -26.06 -4.30 -23.87
N LYS A 294 -27.30 -4.55 -23.41
CA LYS A 294 -27.92 -5.89 -23.26
C LYS A 294 -27.36 -6.76 -22.13
N SER A 295 -26.68 -6.16 -21.15
CA SER A 295 -26.25 -6.80 -19.90
C SER A 295 -27.40 -7.34 -19.01
N THR A 296 -28.66 -7.13 -19.38
CA THR A 296 -29.86 -7.60 -18.66
C THR A 296 -30.32 -9.01 -19.08
N ILE A 297 -29.65 -9.65 -20.04
CA ILE A 297 -30.02 -10.99 -20.50
C ILE A 297 -29.58 -12.06 -19.50
N LEU A 298 -30.51 -12.94 -19.15
CA LEU A 298 -30.31 -14.12 -18.31
C LEU A 298 -29.35 -15.12 -18.95
N VAL A 299 -28.35 -15.54 -18.17
CA VAL A 299 -27.45 -16.63 -18.51
C VAL A 299 -27.65 -17.77 -17.53
N GLN A 300 -27.85 -18.98 -18.06
CA GLN A 300 -28.03 -20.17 -17.26
C GLN A 300 -26.80 -20.42 -16.36
N GLY A 301 -27.04 -20.79 -15.09
CA GLY A 301 -25.98 -21.08 -14.12
C GLY A 301 -25.59 -19.89 -13.22
N TYR A 302 -26.10 -18.68 -13.48
CA TYR A 302 -25.82 -17.50 -12.65
C TYR A 302 -26.97 -17.22 -11.66
N PRO A 303 -26.73 -17.18 -10.35
CA PRO A 303 -27.76 -16.96 -9.34
C PRO A 303 -28.28 -15.52 -9.38
N GLN A 304 -29.60 -15.36 -9.30
CA GLN A 304 -30.26 -14.07 -9.49
C GLN A 304 -31.49 -13.95 -8.59
N PHE A 305 -31.55 -12.88 -7.80
CA PHE A 305 -32.64 -12.67 -6.83
C PHE A 305 -33.96 -12.22 -7.47
N TYR A 306 -33.90 -11.61 -8.66
CA TYR A 306 -35.05 -10.99 -9.32
C TYR A 306 -36.03 -11.98 -9.98
N ILE A 307 -35.74 -13.29 -9.92
CA ILE A 307 -36.69 -14.34 -10.30
C ILE A 307 -37.73 -14.61 -9.21
N LEU A 308 -37.50 -14.09 -7.99
CA LEU A 308 -38.37 -14.22 -6.84
C LEU A 308 -38.90 -12.86 -6.41
N ASN A 309 -40.14 -12.83 -5.95
CA ASN A 309 -40.68 -11.69 -5.22
C ASN A 309 -40.34 -11.84 -3.73
N PHE A 310 -39.53 -10.93 -3.19
CA PHE A 310 -39.16 -10.94 -1.78
C PHE A 310 -39.05 -9.50 -1.23
N TYR A 311 -39.09 -9.40 0.10
CA TYR A 311 -38.77 -8.18 0.83
C TYR A 311 -37.44 -8.39 1.55
N SER A 312 -36.64 -7.34 1.69
CA SER A 312 -35.36 -7.38 2.40
C SER A 312 -35.36 -6.40 3.55
N GLU A 313 -34.79 -6.83 4.68
CA GLU A 313 -34.57 -6.02 5.87
C GLU A 313 -33.22 -6.40 6.49
N PRO A 314 -32.37 -5.43 6.88
CA PRO A 314 -31.15 -5.73 7.62
C PRO A 314 -31.51 -6.25 9.03
N LYS A 315 -31.09 -7.48 9.34
CA LYS A 315 -31.26 -8.08 10.67
C LYS A 315 -29.97 -8.75 11.12
N LYS A 316 -29.67 -8.65 12.42
CA LYS A 316 -28.58 -9.42 13.03
C LYS A 316 -29.02 -10.88 13.15
N VAL A 317 -28.43 -11.75 12.34
CA VAL A 317 -28.72 -13.19 12.33
C VAL A 317 -27.45 -13.94 12.72
N SER A 318 -27.55 -14.81 13.72
CA SER A 318 -26.46 -15.73 14.07
C SER A 318 -26.58 -16.99 13.21
N ILE A 319 -25.62 -17.20 12.30
CA ILE A 319 -25.54 -18.42 11.50
C ILE A 319 -24.68 -19.42 12.28
N LEU A 320 -25.32 -20.42 12.89
CA LEU A 320 -24.62 -21.59 13.43
C LEU A 320 -24.25 -22.49 12.26
N LEU A 321 -23.00 -22.41 11.80
CA LEU A 321 -22.44 -23.42 10.91
C LEU A 321 -22.27 -24.69 11.75
N GLN A 322 -23.10 -25.71 11.52
CA GLN A 322 -22.84 -27.04 12.07
C GLN A 322 -21.59 -27.59 11.38
N SER A 323 -20.50 -27.67 12.14
CA SER A 323 -19.24 -28.31 11.74
C SER A 323 -19.31 -29.82 11.78
#